data_AF-A0AAU0NKB9-F1
#
_entry.id   AF-A0AAU0NKB9-F1
#
_cell.length_a   1.000
_cell.length_b   1.000
_cell.length_c   1.000
_cell.angle_alpha   90.00
_cell.angle_beta   90.00
_cell.angle_gamma   90.00
#
_symmetry.space_group_name_H-M   'P 1'
#
loop_
_entity.id
_entity.type
_entity.pdbx_description
1 polymer ?
#
loop_
_entity_poly.entity_id
_entity_poly.type
_entity_poly.pdbx_seq_one_letter_code
_entity_poly.pdbx_strand_id
1 'polypeptide(L)'
;MKLFNYIFVALVALLLIGSLIALFFTGGYTLKTMYIILITICVSLVVNSIYHKFFVRKIDEDERNVRIENMAKAKAFDIMGIVFGIITIIYILLKSNLLIILLTITSYLFIFIVYIIYFSKYHKEM
;
A
#
# COMPACT_ATOMS: atom_id res chain seq x y z
N MET A 1 22.89 -4.27 -5.67
CA MET A 1 21.43 -4.04 -5.85
C MET A 1 20.55 -5.04 -5.10
N LYS A 2 20.77 -6.37 -5.20
CA LYS A 2 19.93 -7.38 -4.50
C LYS A 2 19.92 -7.24 -2.96
N LEU A 3 21.08 -7.06 -2.34
CA LEU A 3 21.18 -6.99 -0.86
C LEU A 3 20.54 -5.71 -0.29
N PHE A 4 20.74 -4.57 -0.94
CA PHE A 4 20.15 -3.27 -0.54
C PHE A 4 18.62 -3.29 -0.65
N ASN A 5 18.07 -3.97 -1.67
CA ASN A 5 16.62 -4.07 -1.84
C ASN A 5 15.96 -4.93 -0.76
N TYR A 6 16.58 -6.05 -0.37
CA TYR A 6 16.08 -6.87 0.74
C TYR A 6 16.21 -6.18 2.10
N ILE A 7 17.31 -5.47 2.35
CA ILE A 7 17.50 -4.69 3.59
C ILE A 7 16.45 -3.58 3.66
N PHE A 8 16.19 -2.86 2.56
CA PHE A 8 15.17 -1.82 2.50
C PHE A 8 13.76 -2.39 2.74
N VAL A 9 13.40 -3.51 2.11
CA VAL A 9 12.12 -4.20 2.33
C VAL A 9 11.99 -4.69 3.77
N ALA A 10 13.04 -5.27 4.35
CA ALA A 10 13.04 -5.71 5.74
C ALA A 10 12.87 -4.54 6.71
N LEU A 11 13.50 -3.41 6.44
CA LEU A 11 13.43 -2.20 7.26
C LEU A 11 12.02 -1.58 7.20
N VAL A 12 11.40 -1.52 6.03
CA VAL A 12 10.00 -1.09 5.87
C VAL A 12 9.05 -2.05 6.60
N ALA A 13 9.25 -3.36 6.50
CA ALA A 13 8.45 -4.35 7.23
C ALA A 13 8.59 -4.20 8.76
N LEU A 14 9.81 -3.96 9.25
CA LEU A 14 10.09 -3.78 10.68
C LEU A 14 9.48 -2.47 11.21
N LEU A 15 9.47 -1.40 10.41
CA LEU A 15 8.77 -0.14 10.73
C LEU A 15 7.24 -0.31 10.77
N LEU A 16 6.67 -1.10 9.86
CA LEU A 16 5.22 -1.40 9.84
C LEU A 16 4.80 -2.26 11.04
N ILE A 17 5.62 -3.25 11.41
CA ILE A 17 5.38 -4.08 12.59
C ILE A 17 5.57 -3.25 13.87
N GLY A 18 6.59 -2.39 13.91
CA GLY A 18 6.87 -1.50 15.03
C GLY A 18 5.76 -0.47 15.27
N SER A 19 5.15 0.08 14.22
CA SER A 19 4.04 1.02 14.34
C SER A 19 2.73 0.34 14.81
N LEU A 20 2.48 -0.91 14.40
CA LEU A 20 1.39 -1.73 14.92
C LEU A 20 1.55 -2.05 16.41
N ILE A 21 2.78 -2.38 16.83
CA ILE A 21 3.10 -2.66 18.24
C ILE A 21 2.97 -1.39 19.08
N ALA A 22 3.50 -0.25 18.60
CA ALA A 22 3.38 1.02 19.30
C ALA A 22 1.91 1.42 19.52
N LEU A 23 1.04 1.22 18.52
CA LEU A 23 -0.39 1.49 18.62
C LEU A 23 -1.08 0.66 19.72
N PHE A 24 -0.62 -0.58 19.93
CA PHE A 24 -1.10 -1.48 20.99
C PHE A 24 -0.72 -0.99 22.40
N PHE A 25 0.48 -0.41 22.56
CA PHE A 25 0.97 0.08 23.85
C PHE A 25 0.49 1.49 24.22
N THR A 26 0.13 2.35 23.26
CA THR A 26 -0.24 3.76 23.53
C THR A 26 -1.69 3.98 23.97
N GLY A 27 -2.45 2.93 24.30
CA GLY A 27 -3.81 3.07 24.83
C GLY A 27 -4.86 3.48 23.78
N GLY A 28 -4.61 3.20 22.50
CA GLY A 28 -5.59 3.39 21.41
C GLY A 28 -5.53 4.73 20.68
N TYR A 29 -6.67 5.13 20.12
CA TYR A 29 -6.82 6.35 19.30
C TYR A 29 -7.02 7.59 20.19
N THR A 30 -5.93 8.26 20.55
CA THR A 30 -5.94 9.57 21.21
C THR A 30 -5.71 10.67 20.17
N LEU A 31 -6.07 11.93 20.49
CA LEU A 31 -5.80 13.07 19.60
C LEU A 31 -4.33 13.14 19.16
N LYS A 32 -3.39 12.88 20.07
CA LYS A 32 -1.95 12.85 19.77
C LYS A 32 -1.58 11.76 18.77
N THR A 33 -2.14 10.55 18.91
CA THR A 33 -1.84 9.45 17.98
C THR A 33 -2.49 9.66 16.61
N MET A 34 -3.67 10.29 16.53
CA MET A 34 -4.29 10.67 15.26
C MET A 34 -3.43 11.67 14.47
N TYR A 35 -2.89 12.71 15.10
CA TYR A 35 -2.00 13.66 14.43
C TYR A 35 -0.71 13.00 13.93
N ILE A 36 -0.12 12.09 14.72
CA ILE A 36 1.09 11.35 14.32
C ILE A 36 0.81 10.47 13.09
N ILE A 37 -0.33 9.77 13.07
CA ILE A 37 -0.75 8.95 11.92
C ILE A 37 -0.91 9.83 10.68
N LEU A 38 -1.59 10.97 10.80
CA LEU A 38 -1.83 11.89 9.69
C LEU A 38 -0.51 12.44 9.09
N ILE A 39 0.41 12.87 9.96
CA ILE A 39 1.74 13.36 9.55
C ILE A 39 2.52 12.25 8.84
N THR A 40 2.49 11.02 9.37
CA THR A 40 3.19 9.87 8.78
C THR A 40 2.67 9.56 7.37
N ILE A 41 1.35 9.63 7.16
CA ILE A 41 0.74 9.43 5.83
C ILE A 41 1.14 10.57 4.87
N CYS A 42 1.11 11.82 5.31
CA CYS A 42 1.55 12.94 4.46
C CYS A 42 3.02 12.81 4.06
N VAL A 43 3.90 12.46 5.01
CA VAL A 43 5.32 12.26 4.75
C VAL A 43 5.54 11.09 3.78
N SER A 44 4.83 9.98 3.94
CA SER A 44 5.00 8.82 3.05
C SER A 44 4.58 9.13 1.60
N LEU A 45 3.52 9.90 1.40
CA LEU A 45 3.09 10.35 0.07
C LEU A 45 4.13 11.24 -0.61
N VAL A 46 4.70 12.19 0.14
CA VAL A 46 5.75 13.09 -0.37
C VAL A 46 7.04 12.31 -0.69
N VAL A 47 7.48 11.44 0.21
CA VAL A 47 8.68 10.61 0.01
C VAL A 47 8.51 9.67 -1.19
N ASN A 48 7.34 9.05 -1.36
CA ASN A 48 7.06 8.19 -2.51
C ASN A 48 7.13 8.99 -3.83
N SER A 49 6.55 10.20 -3.86
CA SER A 49 6.62 11.08 -5.03
C SER A 49 8.06 11.47 -5.39
N ILE A 50 8.89 11.77 -4.37
CA ILE A 50 10.31 12.10 -4.56
C ILE A 50 11.11 10.87 -5.03
N TYR A 51 10.89 9.70 -4.41
CA TYR A 51 11.57 8.47 -4.77
C TYR A 51 11.30 8.10 -6.24
N HIS A 52 10.05 8.14 -6.67
CA HIS A 52 9.69 7.83 -8.06
C HIS A 52 10.33 8.83 -9.04
N LYS A 53 10.42 10.11 -8.67
CA LYS A 53 11.01 11.15 -9.53
C LYS A 53 12.53 11.04 -9.65
N PHE A 54 13.24 10.67 -8.58
CA PHE A 54 14.71 10.67 -8.55
C PHE A 54 15.34 9.29 -8.83
N PHE A 55 14.76 8.19 -8.34
CA PHE A 55 15.36 6.85 -8.43
C PHE A 55 14.86 6.06 -9.63
N VAL A 56 13.56 6.06 -9.89
CA VAL A 56 12.93 5.25 -10.93
C VAL A 56 13.26 5.80 -12.33
N ARG A 57 13.24 7.12 -12.51
CA ARG A 57 13.69 7.79 -13.75
C ARG A 57 15.14 7.48 -14.16
N LYS A 58 16.01 7.06 -13.23
CA LYS A 58 17.41 6.71 -13.52
C LYS A 58 17.60 5.23 -13.93
N ILE A 59 16.57 4.40 -13.75
CA ILE A 59 16.58 2.94 -14.01
C ILE A 59 15.74 2.59 -15.25
N ASP A 60 14.79 3.46 -15.64
CA ASP A 60 13.73 3.22 -16.63
C ASP A 60 14.07 3.53 -18.09
N GLU A 61 15.30 3.26 -18.55
CA GLU A 61 15.62 3.43 -19.98
C GLU A 61 15.50 2.12 -20.78
N ASP A 62 15.43 0.97 -20.11
CA ASP A 62 15.47 -0.34 -20.75
C ASP A 62 14.09 -1.04 -20.69
N GLU A 63 13.56 -1.47 -21.84
CA GLU A 63 12.26 -2.15 -21.96
C GLU A 63 12.14 -3.35 -21.02
N ARG A 64 13.26 -4.03 -20.75
CA ARG A 64 13.29 -5.15 -19.81
C ARG A 64 12.96 -4.72 -18.39
N ASN A 65 13.46 -3.57 -17.92
CA ASN A 65 13.19 -3.09 -16.58
C ASN A 65 11.72 -2.73 -16.42
N VAL A 66 11.12 -2.09 -17.44
CA VAL A 66 9.69 -1.77 -17.49
C VAL A 66 8.83 -3.05 -17.41
N ARG A 67 9.21 -4.12 -18.15
CA ARG A 67 8.50 -5.40 -18.05
C ARG A 67 8.57 -6.01 -16.65
N ILE A 68 9.74 -6.02 -16.02
CA ILE A 68 9.92 -6.54 -14.65
C ILE A 68 9.10 -5.74 -13.65
N GLU A 69 9.11 -4.41 -13.77
CA GLU A 69 8.35 -3.53 -12.88
C GLU A 69 6.84 -3.75 -13.02
N ASN A 70 6.33 -3.84 -14.25
CA ASN A 70 4.92 -4.12 -14.51
C ASN A 70 4.49 -5.48 -13.95
N MET A 71 5.33 -6.52 -14.09
CA MET A 71 5.07 -7.83 -13.49
C MET A 71 5.05 -7.76 -11.95
N ALA A 72 5.96 -7.01 -11.33
CA ALA A 72 6.00 -6.83 -9.89
C ALA A 72 4.75 -6.08 -9.37
N LYS A 73 4.33 -5.01 -10.06
CA LYS A 73 3.11 -4.26 -9.75
C LYS A 73 1.85 -5.12 -9.87
N ALA A 74 1.75 -5.94 -10.92
CA ALA A 74 0.64 -6.89 -11.08
C ALA A 74 0.59 -7.89 -9.92
N LYS A 75 1.74 -8.48 -9.53
CA LYS A 75 1.77 -9.43 -8.41
C LYS A 75 1.41 -8.77 -7.07
N ALA A 76 1.85 -7.53 -6.85
CA ALA A 76 1.47 -6.77 -5.66
C ALA A 76 -0.04 -6.49 -5.61
N PHE A 77 -0.66 -6.22 -6.77
CA PHE A 77 -2.10 -6.05 -6.88
C PHE A 77 -2.88 -7.33 -6.51
N ASP A 78 -2.43 -8.51 -6.97
CA ASP A 78 -3.04 -9.79 -6.59
C ASP A 78 -3.01 -10.01 -5.06
N ILE A 79 -1.87 -9.71 -4.43
CA ILE A 79 -1.69 -9.86 -2.98
C ILE A 79 -2.53 -8.82 -2.22
N MET A 80 -2.64 -7.60 -2.74
CA MET A 80 -3.42 -6.53 -2.12
C MET A 80 -4.87 -6.97 -1.87
N GLY A 81 -5.52 -7.68 -2.78
CA GLY A 81 -6.88 -8.19 -2.55
C GLY A 81 -6.99 -9.17 -1.38
N ILE A 82 -6.01 -10.07 -1.24
CA ILE A 82 -5.93 -10.99 -0.10
C ILE A 82 -5.75 -10.20 1.21
N VAL A 83 -4.86 -9.21 1.22
CA VAL A 83 -4.59 -8.36 2.40
C VAL A 83 -5.83 -7.57 2.82
N PHE A 84 -6.56 -6.97 1.88
CA PHE A 84 -7.83 -6.28 2.19
C PHE A 84 -8.89 -7.22 2.78
N GLY A 85 -8.97 -8.47 2.29
CA GLY A 85 -9.83 -9.50 2.87
C GLY A 85 -9.46 -9.83 4.32
N ILE A 86 -8.18 -10.05 4.60
CA ILE A 86 -7.68 -10.35 5.96
C ILE A 86 -7.96 -9.16 6.90
N ILE A 87 -7.67 -7.93 6.48
CA ILE A 87 -7.92 -6.72 7.29
C ILE A 87 -9.41 -6.57 7.60
N THR A 88 -10.28 -6.85 6.63
CA THR A 88 -11.74 -6.79 6.83
C THR A 88 -12.19 -7.80 7.90
N ILE A 89 -11.68 -9.04 7.85
CA ILE A 89 -11.96 -10.06 8.87
C ILE A 89 -11.46 -9.61 10.24
N ILE A 90 -10.24 -9.06 10.32
CA ILE A 90 -9.68 -8.53 11.57
C ILE A 90 -10.58 -7.42 12.14
N TYR A 91 -11.07 -6.49 11.32
CA TYR A 91 -11.98 -5.45 11.80
C TYR A 91 -13.31 -5.99 12.32
N ILE A 92 -13.85 -7.03 11.71
CA ILE A 92 -15.06 -7.72 12.20
C ILE A 92 -14.76 -8.38 13.56
N LEU A 93 -13.63 -9.09 13.69
CA LEU A 93 -13.23 -9.75 14.94
C LEU A 93 -12.97 -8.75 16.08
N LEU A 94 -12.40 -7.58 15.76
CA LEU A 94 -12.16 -6.50 16.71
C LEU A 94 -13.45 -5.72 17.06
N LYS A 95 -14.61 -6.11 16.53
CA LYS A 95 -15.89 -5.40 16.71
C LYS A 95 -15.77 -3.91 16.37
N SER A 96 -15.01 -3.60 15.32
CA SER A 96 -14.79 -2.24 14.86
C SER A 96 -16.09 -1.60 14.39
N ASN A 97 -16.14 -0.27 14.33
CA ASN A 97 -17.30 0.46 13.86
C ASN A 97 -17.67 0.03 12.44
N LEU A 98 -18.97 -0.22 12.20
CA LEU A 98 -19.51 -0.61 10.90
C LEU A 98 -19.07 0.35 9.78
N LEU A 99 -18.95 1.64 10.06
CA LEU A 99 -18.47 2.64 9.09
C LEU A 99 -17.04 2.34 8.61
N ILE A 100 -16.15 1.86 9.50
CA ILE A 100 -14.76 1.52 9.16
C ILE A 100 -14.71 0.29 8.26
N ILE A 101 -15.52 -0.71 8.57
CA ILE A 101 -15.63 -1.94 7.76
C ILE A 101 -16.17 -1.60 6.37
N LEU A 102 -17.22 -0.77 6.30
CA LEU A 102 -17.83 -0.35 5.04
C LEU A 102 -16.86 0.47 4.17
N LEU A 103 -16.10 1.39 4.79
CA LEU A 103 -15.07 2.17 4.09
C LEU A 103 -13.94 1.28 3.55
N THR A 104 -13.56 0.25 4.30
CA THR A 104 -12.53 -0.73 3.89
C THR A 104 -13.00 -1.52 2.67
N ILE A 105 -14.24 -2.02 2.68
CA ILE A 105 -14.82 -2.74 1.54
C ILE A 105 -15.00 -1.81 0.34
N THR A 106 -15.46 -0.58 0.57
CA THR A 106 -15.66 0.42 -0.49
C THR A 106 -14.35 0.78 -1.18
N SER A 107 -13.26 0.97 -0.42
CA SER A 107 -11.94 1.25 -0.99
C SER A 107 -11.40 0.06 -1.80
N TYR A 108 -11.59 -1.17 -1.33
CA TYR A 108 -11.26 -2.37 -2.09
C TYR A 108 -12.02 -2.44 -3.43
N LEU A 109 -13.34 -2.22 -3.41
CA LEU A 109 -14.17 -2.20 -4.62
C LEU A 109 -13.78 -1.08 -5.58
N PHE A 110 -13.48 0.11 -5.07
CA PHE A 110 -13.05 1.25 -5.88
C PHE A 110 -11.78 0.91 -6.68
N ILE A 111 -10.81 0.26 -6.05
CA ILE A 111 -9.58 -0.17 -6.73
C ILE A 111 -9.88 -1.20 -7.84
N PHE A 112 -10.79 -2.14 -7.60
CA PHE A 112 -11.23 -3.10 -8.61
C PHE A 112 -11.96 -2.45 -9.78
N ILE A 113 -12.80 -1.43 -9.52
CA ILE A 113 -13.48 -0.65 -10.56
C ILE A 113 -12.46 0.04 -11.47
N VAL A 114 -11.45 0.70 -10.87
CA VAL A 114 -10.37 1.33 -11.64
C VAL A 114 -9.65 0.29 -12.50
N TYR A 115 -9.30 -0.86 -11.94
CA TYR A 115 -8.69 -1.96 -12.69
C TYR A 115 -9.55 -2.39 -13.90
N ILE A 116 -10.84 -2.63 -13.70
CA ILE A 116 -11.76 -3.05 -14.78
C ILE A 116 -11.84 -2.00 -15.89
N ILE A 117 -11.91 -0.71 -15.53
CA ILE A 117 -11.97 0.39 -16.50
C ILE A 117 -10.70 0.42 -17.36
N TYR A 118 -9.53 0.38 -16.73
CA TYR A 118 -8.26 0.43 -17.45
C TYR A 118 -7.99 -0.86 -18.23
N PHE A 119 -8.35 -2.03 -17.69
CA PHE A 119 -8.24 -3.30 -18.39
C PHE A 119 -9.09 -3.30 -19.66
N SER A 120 -10.35 -2.86 -19.57
CA SER A 120 -11.25 -2.72 -20.73
C SER A 120 -10.74 -1.71 -21.75
N LYS A 121 -10.17 -0.60 -21.29
CA LYS A 121 -9.55 0.41 -22.15
C LYS A 121 -8.36 -0.17 -22.93
N TYR A 122 -7.39 -0.76 -22.25
CA TYR A 122 -6.19 -1.30 -22.90
C TYR A 122 -6.49 -2.51 -23.77
N HIS A 123 -7.49 -3.33 -23.42
CA HIS A 123 -7.93 -4.44 -24.26
C HIS A 123 -8.61 -4.01 -25.56
N LYS A 124 -9.07 -2.76 -25.67
CA LYS A 124 -9.57 -2.19 -26.93
C LYS A 124 -8.49 -1.51 -27.76
N GLU A 125 -7.42 -1.06 -27.12
CA GLU A 125 -6.32 -0.32 -27.74
C GLU A 125 -5.21 -1.26 -28.27
N MET A 126 -5.12 -2.48 -27.74
CA MET A 126 -4.20 -3.56 -28.17
C MET A 126 -4.95 -4.68 -28.86
#